data_AF-J4Q9W0-F1
#
_entry.id   AF-J4Q9W0-F1
#
_cell.length_a   1.000
_cell.length_b   1.000
_cell.length_c   1.000
_cell.angle_alpha   90.00
_cell.angle_beta   90.00
_cell.angle_gamma   90.00
#
_symmetry.space_group_name_H-M   'P 1'
#
loop_
_entity.id
_entity.type
_entity.pdbx_description
1 polymer ?
#
loop_
_entity_poly.entity_id
_entity_poly.type
_entity_poly.pdbx_seq_one_letter_code
_entity_poly.pdbx_strand_id
1 'polypeptide(L)' 'IPRPGEVTLAHHGVLFLDELPEFSKKTSEVLHEPIEDRQITVSRANATLTFPSSIILAAAMNEVTSITIQCRDERRPA' A
#
# COMPACT_ATOMS: atom_id res chain seq x y z
N ILE A 1 20.82 -7.45 -0.86
CA ILE A 1 20.22 -6.14 -1.22
C ILE A 1 18.71 -6.31 -1.16
N PRO A 2 17.98 -5.55 -0.32
CA PRO A 2 16.51 -5.60 -0.26
C PRO A 2 15.93 -5.29 -1.64
N ARG A 3 14.95 -6.08 -2.10
CA ARG A 3 14.26 -5.86 -3.38
C ARG A 3 12.94 -5.13 -3.14
N PRO A 4 12.49 -4.28 -4.08
CA PRO A 4 11.18 -3.64 -4.00
C PRO A 4 10.08 -4.71 -4.02
N GLY A 5 9.07 -4.57 -3.14
CA GLY A 5 7.87 -5.41 -3.11
C GLY A 5 6.77 -4.92 -4.07
N GLU A 6 5.61 -5.58 -4.14
CA GLU A 6 4.54 -5.20 -5.08
C GLU A 6 4.06 -3.74 -4.88
N VAL A 7 3.97 -3.30 -3.63
CA VAL A 7 3.62 -1.92 -3.24
C VAL A 7 4.57 -0.89 -3.86
N THR A 8 5.88 -1.15 -3.79
CA THR A 8 6.91 -0.28 -4.38
C THR A 8 6.91 -0.35 -5.90
N LEU A 9 6.65 -1.52 -6.48
CA LEU A 9 6.56 -1.70 -7.93
C LEU A 9 5.33 -0.99 -8.52
N ALA A 10 4.27 -0.86 -7.74
CA ALA A 10 3.05 -0.15 -8.11
C ALA A 10 3.16 1.38 -7.95
N HIS A 11 4.36 1.95 -7.74
CA HIS A 11 4.54 3.40 -7.65
C HIS A 11 3.97 4.13 -8.88
N HIS A 12 3.09 5.10 -8.65
CA HIS A 12 2.25 5.79 -9.65
C HIS A 12 1.25 4.90 -10.41
N GLY A 13 1.03 3.68 -9.92
CA GLY A 13 0.09 2.72 -10.46
C GLY A 13 -1.07 2.43 -9.51
N VAL A 14 -1.78 1.35 -9.83
CA VAL A 14 -2.89 0.84 -9.03
C VAL A 14 -2.45 -0.47 -8.38
N LEU A 15 -2.55 -0.56 -7.05
CA LEU A 15 -2.41 -1.81 -6.32
C LEU A 15 -3.80 -2.40 -6.12
N PHE A 16 -4.08 -3.52 -6.79
CA PHE A 16 -5.34 -4.24 -6.63
C PHE A 16 -5.17 -5.39 -5.62
N LEU A 17 -6.00 -5.41 -4.58
CA LEU A 17 -6.07 -6.48 -3.59
C LEU A 17 -7.42 -7.18 -3.74
N ASP A 18 -7.42 -8.41 -4.21
CA ASP A 18 -8.60 -9.27 -4.13
C ASP A 18 -8.65 -9.91 -2.74
N GLU A 19 -9.86 -10.14 -2.21
CA GLU A 19 -10.05 -10.81 -0.91
C GLU A 19 -9.36 -10.10 0.29
N LEU A 20 -9.48 -8.76 0.37
CA LEU A 20 -8.95 -7.96 1.48
C LEU A 20 -9.23 -8.53 2.91
N PRO A 21 -10.42 -9.10 3.21
CA PRO A 21 -10.71 -9.66 4.54
C PRO A 21 -9.80 -10.85 4.93
N GLU A 22 -9.20 -11.52 3.95
CA GLU A 22 -8.32 -12.68 4.16
C GLU A 22 -6.89 -12.26 4.54
N PHE A 23 -6.54 -10.98 4.38
CA PHE A 23 -5.24 -10.47 4.78
C PHE A 23 -5.14 -10.32 6.30
N SER A 24 -3.99 -10.73 6.84
CA SER A 24 -3.68 -10.54 8.25
C SER A 24 -3.69 -9.05 8.64
N LYS A 25 -4.09 -8.72 9.88
CA LYS A 25 -4.04 -7.35 10.41
C LYS A 25 -2.68 -6.67 10.19
N LYS A 26 -1.60 -7.45 10.32
CA LYS A 26 -0.22 -7.00 10.08
C LYS A 26 0.01 -6.51 8.65
N THR A 27 -0.63 -7.13 7.65
CA THR A 27 -0.51 -6.68 6.26
C THR A 27 -1.27 -5.37 6.03
N SER A 28 -2.45 -5.23 6.64
CA SER A 28 -3.24 -4.00 6.56
C SER A 28 -2.51 -2.81 7.21
N GLU A 29 -1.87 -3.03 8.37
CA GLU A 29 -1.03 -2.03 9.04
C GLU A 29 0.15 -1.57 8.16
N VAL A 30 0.77 -2.46 7.39
CA VAL A 30 1.86 -2.12 6.48
C VAL A 30 1.38 -1.28 5.28
N LEU A 31 0.09 -1.36 4.92
CA LEU A 31 -0.50 -0.53 3.86
C LEU A 31 -0.82 0.90 4.31
N HIS A 32 -0.82 1.20 5.62
CA HIS A 32 -1.03 2.57 6.10
C HIS A 32 0.12 3.51 5.68
N GLU A 33 1.38 3.11 5.90
CA GLU A 33 2.57 3.91 5.54
C GLU A 33 2.59 4.36 4.06
N PRO A 34 2.34 3.49 3.05
CA PRO A 34 2.31 3.91 1.65
C PRO A 34 1.07 4.74 1.27
N ILE A 35 -0.07 4.59 1.96
CA ILE A 35 -1.29 5.40 1.68
C ILE A 35 -1.14 6.80 2.27
N GLU A 36 -0.59 6.92 3.47
CA GLU A 36 -0.47 8.18 4.21
C GLU A 36 0.77 8.96 3.78
N ASP A 37 1.96 8.34 3.85
CA ASP A 37 3.24 9.02 3.63
C ASP A 37 3.76 8.88 2.20
N ARG A 38 3.10 8.07 1.36
CA ARG A 38 3.47 7.82 -0.04
C ARG A 38 4.88 7.25 -0.22
N GLN A 39 5.40 6.59 0.82
CA GLN A 39 6.70 5.95 0.88
C GLN A 39 6.63 4.74 1.82
N ILE A 40 7.55 3.79 1.67
CA ILE A 40 7.60 2.59 2.50
C ILE A 40 9.03 2.33 2.97
N THR A 41 9.20 2.04 4.25
CA THR A 41 10.52 1.80 4.84
C THR A 41 10.72 0.31 5.13
N VAL A 42 11.64 -0.32 4.40
CA VAL A 42 11.97 -1.74 4.57
C VAL A 42 13.24 -1.87 5.42
N SER A 43 13.06 -2.30 6.67
CA SER A 43 14.14 -2.62 7.59
C SER A 43 14.49 -4.11 7.54
N ARG A 44 15.75 -4.44 7.21
CA ARG A 44 16.33 -5.79 7.28
C ARG A 44 17.62 -5.75 8.09
N ALA A 45 18.05 -6.92 8.59
CA ALA A 45 19.19 -7.06 9.51
C ALA A 45 20.47 -6.31 9.09
N ASN A 46 20.69 -6.11 7.77
CA ASN A 46 21.90 -5.48 7.24
C ASN A 46 21.67 -4.09 6.61
N ALA A 47 20.43 -3.61 6.50
CA ALA A 47 20.12 -2.30 5.90
C ALA A 47 18.66 -1.88 6.11
N THR A 48 18.44 -0.58 6.24
CA THR A 48 17.13 0.06 6.15
C THR A 48 17.08 0.88 4.87
N LEU A 49 16.10 0.61 4.01
CA LEU A 49 15.90 1.33 2.74
C LEU A 49 14.48 1.88 2.68
N THR A 50 14.35 3.13 2.25
CA THR A 50 13.06 3.78 2.00
C THR A 50 12.82 3.84 0.50
N PHE A 51 11.63 3.41 0.07
CA PHE A 51 11.22 3.42 -1.32
C PHE A 51 9.98 4.30 -1.53
N PRO A 52 9.87 5.02 -2.66
CA PRO A 52 8.68 5.80 -2.97
C PRO A 52 7.51 4.85 -3.31
N SER A 53 6.31 5.21 -2.86
CA SER A 53 5.11 4.35 -2.93
C SER A 53 3.80 5.16 -2.99
N SER A 54 3.73 6.16 -3.86
CA SER A 54 2.46 6.80 -4.23
C SER A 54 1.59 5.83 -5.05
N ILE A 55 0.60 5.18 -4.43
CA ILE A 55 -0.25 4.19 -5.08
C ILE A 55 -1.73 4.55 -4.96
N ILE A 56 -2.54 4.12 -5.92
CA ILE A 56 -4.00 4.05 -5.76
C ILE A 56 -4.33 2.63 -5.30
N LEU A 57 -4.91 2.49 -4.10
CA LEU A 57 -5.33 1.19 -3.60
C LEU A 57 -6.76 0.88 -4.07
N ALA A 58 -6.92 -0.23 -4.77
CA ALA A 58 -8.22 -0.81 -5.13
C ALA A 58 -8.36 -2.15 -4.42
N ALA A 59 -9.39 -2.32 -3.59
CA ALA A 59 -9.58 -3.57 -2.84
C ALA A 59 -10.99 -4.14 -3.06
N ALA A 60 -11.06 -5.47 -3.20
CA ALA A 60 -12.31 -6.22 -3.21
C ALA A 60 -12.47 -6.97 -1.87
N MET A 61 -13.69 -6.98 -1.34
CA MET A 61 -14.07 -7.73 -0.14
C MET A 61 -15.21 -8.68 -0.51
N ASN A 62 -14.93 -10.00 -0.53
CA ASN A 62 -15.95 -11.00 -0.86
C ASN A 62 -16.67 -11.50 0.39
N GLU A 63 -17.44 -10.61 1.01
CA GLU A 63 -18.50 -10.95 1.97
C GLU A 63 -19.73 -10.13 1.53
N VAL A 64 -20.37 -10.53 0.42
CA VAL A 64 -21.58 -9.91 -0.16
C VAL A 64 -21.52 -8.37 -0.28
N THR A 65 -20.81 -7.92 -1.32
CA THR A 65 -21.02 -6.63 -2.02
C THR A 65 -20.74 -5.35 -1.22
N SER A 66 -19.47 -4.93 -1.18
CA SER A 66 -19.09 -3.50 -1.14
C SER A 66 -17.66 -3.34 -1.68
N ILE A 67 -17.54 -2.76 -2.88
CA ILE A 67 -16.24 -2.33 -3.42
C ILE A 67 -15.96 -0.94 -2.87
N THR A 68 -15.05 -0.83 -1.91
CA THR A 68 -14.68 0.45 -1.30
C THR A 68 -13.48 1.03 -2.04
N ILE A 69 -13.70 2.05 -2.88
CA ILE A 69 -12.63 2.83 -3.50
C ILE A 69 -12.33 4.04 -2.60
N GLN A 70 -11.34 3.92 -1.73
CA GLN A 70 -10.82 5.05 -0.95
C GLN A 70 -9.60 5.65 -1.65
N CYS A 71 -9.83 6.75 -2.38
CA CYS A 71 -8.77 7.59 -2.90
C CYS A 71 -8.66 8.83 -2.02
N ARG A 72 -7.64 8.90 -1.15
CA ARG A 72 -7.35 10.09 -0.34
C ARG A 72 -6.20 10.86 -0.98
N ASP A 73 -6.50 11.64 -2.02
CA ASP A 73 -5.54 12.62 -2.56
C ASP A 73 -5.63 13.92 -1.76
N GLU A 74 -4.99 13.96 -0.59
CA GLU A 74 -4.70 15.23 0.08
C GLU A 74 -3.48 15.87 -0.61
N ARG A 75 -3.69 16.50 -1.77
CA ARG A 75 -2.67 17.40 -2.30
C ARG A 75 -2.48 18.53 -1.31
N ARG A 76 -1.35 18.54 -0.59
CA ARG A 76 -0.91 19.75 0.10
C ARG A 76 -0.69 20.83 -0.96
N PRO A 77 -1.29 22.03 -0.81
CA PRO A 77 -0.94 23.15 -1.67
C PRO A 77 0.54 23.48 -1.46
N ALA A 78 1.23 23.73 -2.58
CA ALA A 78 2.63 24.15 -2.63
C ALA A 78 2.87 25.48 -1.93
#